data_AF-A0A832UAK7-F1
#
_entry.id   AF-A0A832UAK7-F1
#
_cell.length_a   1.000
_cell.length_b   1.000
_cell.length_c   1.000
_cell.angle_alpha   90.00
_cell.angle_beta   90.00
_cell.angle_gamma   90.00
#
_symmetry.space_group_name_H-M   'P 1'
#
loop_
_entity.id
_entity.type
_entity.pdbx_description
1 polymer ?
#
loop_
_entity_poly.entity_id
_entity_poly.type
_entity_poly.pdbx_seq_one_letter_code
_entity_poly.pdbx_strand_id
1 'polypeptide(L)'
;MKYNEREALNEIEEYIESTYGEHYVGKNQFQIQDLLHSIDIAAPFCQANAMKYLSRFGKKKGHNRLDLLKAIHYTILLMHFSECAITDTKE
;
A
#
# COMPACT_ATOMS: atom_id res chain seq x y z
N MET A 1 14.01 19.96 -3.29
CA MET A 1 12.77 19.59 -4.00
C MET A 1 11.81 20.78 -3.84
N LYS A 2 11.05 21.16 -4.87
CA LYS A 2 10.41 22.50 -4.96
C LYS A 2 9.07 22.58 -4.23
N TYR A 3 8.44 21.44 -4.00
CA TYR A 3 7.07 21.29 -3.53
C TYR A 3 6.99 20.54 -2.18
N ASN A 4 8.05 20.60 -1.37
CA ASN A 4 8.18 19.88 -0.10
C ASN A 4 8.03 18.36 -0.24
N GLU A 5 8.48 17.81 -1.36
CA GLU A 5 8.39 16.38 -1.66
C GLU A 5 9.10 15.53 -0.58
N ARG A 6 10.16 16.08 0.03
CA ARG A 6 10.83 15.43 1.17
C ARG A 6 9.94 15.29 2.40
N GLU A 7 9.17 16.32 2.74
CA GLU A 7 8.22 16.25 3.87
C GLU A 7 7.12 15.23 3.58
N ALA A 8 6.62 15.21 2.35
CA ALA A 8 5.63 14.22 1.94
C ALA A 8 6.17 12.78 2.01
N LEU A 9 7.42 12.55 1.62
CA LEU A 9 8.06 11.23 1.74
C LEU A 9 8.17 10.78 3.20
N ASN A 10 8.59 11.67 4.10
CA ASN A 10 8.65 11.37 5.54
C ASN A 10 7.25 11.04 6.09
N GLU A 11 6.22 11.80 5.71
CA GLU A 11 4.82 11.55 6.12
C GLU A 11 4.33 10.17 5.63
N ILE A 12 4.72 9.76 4.42
CA ILE A 12 4.40 8.45 3.86
C ILE A 12 5.11 7.35 4.64
N GLU A 13 6.39 7.53 4.97
CA GLU A 13 7.18 6.59 5.78
C GLU A 13 6.54 6.39 7.15
N GLU A 14 6.29 7.47 7.90
CA GLU A 14 5.63 7.43 9.21
C GLU A 14 4.25 6.75 9.13
N TYR A 15 3.47 7.06 8.07
CA TYR A 15 2.19 6.39 7.84
C TYR A 15 2.36 4.88 7.63
N ILE A 16 3.29 4.45 6.77
CA ILE A 16 3.53 3.03 6.50
C ILE A 16 3.96 2.33 7.78
N GLU A 17 4.92 2.88 8.54
CA GLU A 17 5.34 2.32 9.83
C GLU A 17 4.16 2.13 10.79
N SER A 18 3.26 3.12 10.88
CA SER A 18 2.05 3.03 11.71
C SER A 18 1.13 1.88 11.31
N THR A 19 1.08 1.51 10.02
CA THR A 19 0.27 0.38 9.56
C THR A 19 0.85 -0.96 9.98
N TYR A 20 2.16 -1.12 10.11
CA TYR A 20 2.71 -2.38 10.59
C TYR A 20 2.28 -2.65 12.04
N GLY A 21 2.21 -1.62 12.89
CA GLY A 21 1.73 -1.74 14.28
C GLY A 21 0.27 -2.21 14.40
N GLU A 22 -0.60 -1.79 13.49
CA GLU A 22 -2.04 -2.12 13.48
C GLU A 22 -2.37 -3.43 12.74
N HIS A 23 -1.41 -4.00 11.98
CA HIS A 23 -1.61 -5.16 11.11
C HIS A 23 -0.99 -6.47 11.65
N TYR A 24 -0.53 -6.51 12.90
CA TYR A 24 -0.08 -7.76 13.54
C TYR A 24 -1.27 -8.62 14.00
N VAL A 25 -1.47 -9.77 13.35
CA VAL A 25 -2.42 -10.79 13.83
C VAL A 25 -1.64 -11.88 14.57
N GLY A 26 -1.71 -11.85 15.89
CA GLY A 26 -1.15 -12.89 16.78
C GLY A 26 0.38 -12.84 16.96
N LYS A 27 0.90 -13.71 17.83
CA LYS A 27 2.33 -13.82 18.19
C LYS A 27 3.26 -14.20 17.01
N ASN A 28 2.72 -14.49 15.82
CA ASN A 28 3.44 -15.11 14.70
C ASN A 28 3.71 -14.20 13.49
N GLN A 29 3.54 -12.88 13.61
CA GLN A 29 3.94 -11.91 12.56
C GLN A 29 3.40 -12.20 11.15
N PHE A 30 2.23 -12.84 11.03
CA PHE A 30 1.67 -13.18 9.73
C PHE A 30 0.88 -11.98 9.19
N GLN A 31 1.29 -11.40 8.06
CA GLN A 31 0.56 -10.29 7.45
C GLN A 31 -0.51 -10.82 6.49
N ILE A 32 -1.64 -10.11 6.39
CA ILE A 32 -2.69 -10.46 5.42
C ILE A 32 -2.15 -10.43 3.98
N GLN A 33 -1.16 -9.59 3.71
CA GLN A 33 -0.46 -9.47 2.45
C GLN A 33 0.26 -10.76 2.05
N ASP A 34 0.86 -11.48 3.02
CA ASP A 34 1.54 -12.76 2.76
C ASP A 34 0.54 -13.83 2.30
N LEU A 35 -0.64 -13.86 2.94
CA LEU A 35 -1.72 -14.75 2.52
C LEU A 35 -2.21 -14.42 1.11
N LEU A 36 -2.44 -13.14 0.82
CA LEU A 36 -2.88 -12.69 -0.50
C LEU A 36 -1.83 -13.00 -1.59
N HIS A 37 -0.55 -12.95 -1.23
CA HIS A 37 0.53 -13.30 -2.14
C HIS A 37 0.59 -14.81 -2.41
N SER A 38 0.40 -15.64 -1.38
CA SER A 38 0.40 -17.11 -1.51
C SER A 38 -0.68 -17.69 -2.43
N ILE A 39 -1.69 -16.87 -2.79
CA ILE A 39 -2.78 -17.25 -3.70
C ILE A 39 -2.81 -16.37 -4.97
N ASP A 40 -1.70 -15.67 -5.26
CA ASP A 40 -1.49 -14.86 -6.48
C ASP A 40 -2.50 -13.72 -6.70
N ILE A 41 -3.08 -13.17 -5.63
CA ILE A 41 -4.01 -12.04 -5.72
C ILE A 41 -3.46 -10.74 -5.12
N ALA A 42 -2.25 -10.73 -4.57
CA ALA A 42 -1.69 -9.55 -3.91
C ALA A 42 -1.60 -8.33 -4.84
N ALA A 43 -1.07 -8.50 -6.07
CA ALA A 43 -0.96 -7.41 -7.04
C ALA A 43 -2.33 -6.83 -7.45
N PRO A 44 -3.32 -7.63 -7.95
CA PRO A 44 -4.63 -7.07 -8.30
C PRO A 44 -5.36 -6.48 -7.09
N PHE A 45 -5.18 -7.04 -5.89
CA PHE A 45 -5.71 -6.46 -4.66
C PHE A 45 -5.13 -5.08 -4.37
N CYS A 46 -3.80 -4.92 -4.48
CA CYS A 46 -3.13 -3.64 -4.26
C CYS A 46 -3.58 -2.59 -5.27
N GLN A 47 -3.64 -2.96 -6.56
CA GLN A 47 -4.11 -2.09 -7.63
C GLN A 47 -5.55 -1.59 -7.38
N ALA A 48 -6.48 -2.50 -7.05
CA ALA A 48 -7.86 -2.15 -6.78
C ALA A 48 -7.99 -1.20 -5.58
N ASN A 49 -7.19 -1.42 -4.52
CA ASN A 49 -7.18 -0.54 -3.36
C ASN A 49 -6.61 0.85 -3.65
N ALA A 50 -5.51 0.94 -4.42
CA ALA A 50 -4.97 2.23 -4.85
C ALA A 50 -6.05 3.02 -5.63
N MET A 51 -6.70 2.40 -6.62
CA MET A 51 -7.79 3.01 -7.38
C MET A 51 -8.97 3.42 -6.51
N LYS A 52 -9.35 2.58 -5.53
CA LYS A 52 -10.43 2.87 -4.58
C LYS A 52 -10.15 4.15 -3.79
N TYR A 53 -8.94 4.31 -3.26
CA TYR A 53 -8.61 5.48 -2.43
C TYR A 53 -8.46 6.75 -3.26
N LEU A 54 -7.87 6.67 -4.46
CA LEU A 54 -7.85 7.78 -5.41
C LEU A 54 -9.27 8.22 -5.80
N SER A 55 -10.15 7.26 -6.11
CA SER A 55 -11.55 7.53 -6.49
C SER A 55 -12.39 8.11 -5.34
N ARG A 56 -11.96 7.86 -4.09
CA ARG A 56 -12.64 8.31 -2.88
C ARG A 56 -12.24 9.72 -2.47
N PHE A 57 -11.03 10.15 -2.80
CA PHE A 57 -10.55 11.49 -2.51
C PHE A 57 -11.47 12.54 -3.12
N GLY A 58 -11.90 13.53 -2.33
CA GLY A 58 -12.89 14.53 -2.73
C GLY A 58 -14.35 14.08 -2.57
N LYS A 59 -14.64 12.77 -2.41
CA LYS A 59 -16.00 12.24 -2.25
C LYS A 59 -16.36 11.95 -0.79
N LYS A 60 -15.47 11.30 -0.03
CA LYS A 60 -15.72 10.90 1.36
C LYS A 60 -14.91 11.75 2.32
N LYS A 61 -15.60 12.55 3.14
CA LYS A 61 -14.99 13.54 4.05
C LYS A 61 -14.18 14.62 3.31
N GLY A 62 -14.58 14.96 2.08
CA GLY A 62 -13.89 15.94 1.24
C GLY A 62 -12.49 15.50 0.81
N HIS A 63 -11.53 16.41 0.88
CA HIS A 63 -10.13 16.18 0.49
C HIS A 63 -9.32 15.57 1.63
N ASN A 64 -9.72 14.36 2.06
CA ASN A 64 -9.07 13.65 3.14
C ASN A 64 -7.67 13.15 2.73
N ARG A 65 -6.61 13.75 3.28
CA ARG A 65 -5.20 13.42 2.98
C ARG A 65 -4.84 11.95 3.25
N LEU A 66 -5.52 11.32 4.21
CA LEU A 66 -5.36 9.89 4.50
C LEU A 66 -5.73 8.98 3.31
N ASP A 67 -6.64 9.42 2.44
CA ASP A 67 -6.96 8.64 1.24
C ASP A 67 -5.77 8.68 0.25
N LEU A 68 -5.01 9.78 0.17
CA LEU A 68 -3.80 9.85 -0.65
C LEU A 68 -2.66 9.01 -0.06
N LEU A 69 -2.44 9.07 1.26
CA LEU A 69 -1.43 8.23 1.93
C LEU A 69 -1.71 6.73 1.70
N LYS A 70 -2.97 6.32 1.81
CA LYS A 70 -3.40 4.95 1.50
C LYS A 70 -3.17 4.58 0.05
N ALA A 71 -3.51 5.48 -0.89
CA ALA A 71 -3.27 5.22 -2.30
C ALA A 71 -1.77 4.99 -2.60
N ILE A 72 -0.89 5.81 -2.02
CA ILE A 72 0.56 5.67 -2.18
C ILE A 72 1.07 4.38 -1.54
N HIS A 73 0.64 4.06 -0.31
CA HIS A 73 0.98 2.80 0.34
C HIS A 73 0.64 1.59 -0.55
N TYR A 74 -0.59 1.50 -1.07
CA TYR A 74 -0.98 0.41 -1.96
C TYR A 74 -0.25 0.42 -3.30
N THR A 75 0.22 1.59 -3.75
CA THR A 75 1.07 1.68 -4.94
C THR A 75 2.46 1.11 -4.68
N ILE A 76 3.05 1.37 -3.51
CA ILE A 76 4.34 0.78 -3.10
C ILE A 76 4.22 -0.74 -2.96
N LEU A 77 3.15 -1.24 -2.34
CA LEU A 77 2.89 -2.69 -2.27
C LEU A 77 2.69 -3.30 -3.66
N LEU A 78 1.99 -2.61 -4.56
CA LEU A 78 1.82 -3.05 -5.94
C LEU A 78 3.17 -3.16 -6.66
N MET A 79 4.07 -2.21 -6.48
CA MET A 79 5.44 -2.29 -7.04
C MET A 79 6.14 -3.55 -6.56
N HIS A 80 6.15 -3.80 -5.24
CA HIS A 80 6.76 -4.98 -4.65
C HIS A 80 6.20 -6.30 -5.22
N PHE A 81 4.87 -6.48 -5.20
CA PHE A 81 4.27 -7.74 -5.67
C PHE A 81 4.32 -7.90 -7.19
N SER A 82 4.38 -6.81 -7.96
CA SER A 82 4.57 -6.89 -9.40
C SER A 82 5.99 -7.32 -9.76
N GLU A 83 6.99 -6.90 -8.97
CA GLU A 83 8.38 -7.29 -9.16
C GLU A 83 8.62 -8.76 -8.75
N CYS A 84 8.03 -9.23 -7.65
CA CYS A 84 8.08 -10.65 -7.25
C CYS A 84 7.41 -11.57 -8.28
N ALA A 85 6.27 -11.18 -8.87
CA ALA A 85 5.61 -12.00 -9.90
C ALA A 85 6.46 -12.20 -11.17
N ILE A 86 7.39 -11.27 -11.46
CA ILE A 86 8.29 -11.35 -12.63
C ILE A 86 9.45 -12.31 -12.38
N THR A 87 9.84 -12.57 -11.12
CA THR A 87 10.91 -13.52 -10.81
C THR A 87 10.44 -14.97 -10.89
N ASP A 88 9.16 -15.24 -10.58
CA ASP A 88 8.59 -16.60 -10.58
C ASP A 88 8.22 -17.10 -11.98
N THR A 89 8.17 -16.23 -12.99
CA THR A 89 7.85 -16.58 -14.40
C THR A 89 9.08 -16.88 -15.26
N LYS A 90 10.28 -16.92 -14.66
CA LYS A 90 11.55 -17.15 -15.39
C LYS A 90 12.10 -18.59 -15.34
N GLU A 91 11.32 -19.55 -14.85
CA GLU A 91 11.69 -20.98 -14.88
C GLU A 91 11.00 -21.76 -16.01
#